data_AF-B0R030-F1
#
_entry.id   AF-B0R030-F1
#
_cell.length_a   1.000
_cell.length_b   1.000
_cell.length_c   1.000
_cell.angle_alpha   90.00
_cell.angle_beta   90.00
_cell.angle_gamma   90.00
#
_symmetry.space_group_name_H-M   'P 1'
#
loop_
_entity.id
_entity.type
_entity.pdbx_description
1 polymer ?
#
loop_
_entity_poly.entity_id
_entity_poly.type
_entity_poly.pdbx_seq_one_letter_code
_entity_poly.pdbx_strand_id
1 'polypeptide(L)'
;MDNLSPEEVQLRAHQVTDESLESTRRILGLAIESQDAGIKTITMLDEQGEQLNRIEEGMDQINKDMREAEKTLTELNKCCGLCICPCNRTKNFESGKNYKATWGDGGDNSPSNVVSKQPSRITNGQPQQTTGAASGGYIKRITNDAREDEMEENLTQVGSI
;
A
#
# COMPACT_ATOMS: atom_id res chain seq x y z
N MET A 1 32.72 -42.67 0.80
CA MET A 1 31.76 -42.36 -0.27
C MET A 1 30.87 -43.58 -0.39
N ASP A 2 29.77 -43.57 0.35
CA ASP A 2 28.81 -44.67 0.35
C ASP A 2 28.28 -44.86 -1.08
N ASN A 3 28.51 -46.06 -1.64
CA ASN A 3 28.01 -46.44 -2.96
C ASN A 3 26.51 -46.67 -2.82
N LEU A 4 25.73 -45.60 -2.96
CA LEU A 4 24.28 -45.68 -3.00
C LEU A 4 23.87 -46.57 -4.18
N SER A 5 23.02 -47.56 -3.94
CA SER A 5 22.50 -48.45 -4.98
C SER A 5 21.77 -47.61 -6.05
N PRO A 6 21.83 -47.98 -7.35
CA PRO A 6 21.05 -47.30 -8.38
C PRO A 6 19.55 -47.25 -8.06
N GLU A 7 19.02 -48.25 -7.34
CA GLU A 7 17.63 -48.27 -6.86
C GLU A 7 17.35 -47.20 -5.80
N GLU A 8 18.29 -46.98 -4.88
CA GLU A 8 18.17 -45.94 -3.84
C GLU A 8 18.27 -44.53 -4.43
N VAL A 9 19.11 -44.34 -5.44
CA VAL A 9 19.19 -43.08 -6.21
C VAL A 9 17.85 -42.79 -6.89
N GLN A 10 17.24 -43.80 -7.51
CA GLN A 10 15.98 -43.65 -8.21
C GLN A 10 14.81 -43.38 -7.25
N LEU A 11 14.76 -44.08 -6.11
CA LEU A 11 13.77 -43.83 -5.06
C LEU A 11 13.87 -42.39 -4.55
N ARG A 12 15.09 -41.90 -4.30
CA ARG A 12 15.32 -40.52 -3.87
C ARG A 12 14.90 -39.50 -4.93
N ALA A 13 15.13 -39.79 -6.21
CA ALA A 13 14.70 -38.91 -7.30
C ALA A 13 13.18 -38.77 -7.36
N HIS A 14 12.43 -39.86 -7.20
CA HIS A 14 10.97 -39.82 -7.11
C HIS A 14 10.50 -39.00 -5.90
N GLN A 15 11.11 -39.22 -4.73
CA GLN A 15 10.78 -38.46 -3.52
C GLN A 15 10.97 -36.95 -3.72
N VAL A 16 12.11 -36.53 -4.27
CA VAL A 16 12.37 -35.10 -4.54
C VAL A 16 11.40 -34.53 -5.57
N THR A 17 10.97 -35.33 -6.55
CA THR A 17 9.99 -34.90 -7.57
C THR A 17 8.63 -34.63 -6.93
N ASP A 18 8.18 -35.52 -6.03
CA ASP A 18 6.90 -35.38 -5.33
C ASP A 18 6.91 -34.20 -4.36
N GLU A 19 8.01 -34.02 -3.61
CA GLU A 19 8.22 -32.87 -2.73
C GLU A 19 8.23 -31.54 -3.51
N SER A 20 8.83 -31.53 -4.70
CA SER A 20 8.86 -30.37 -5.59
C SER A 20 7.46 -30.03 -6.11
N LEU A 21 6.67 -31.04 -6.50
CA LEU A 21 5.28 -30.85 -6.94
C LEU A 21 4.44 -30.26 -5.80
N GLU A 22 4.55 -30.81 -4.59
CA GLU A 22 3.84 -30.29 -3.43
C GLU A 22 4.24 -28.84 -3.12
N SER A 23 5.52 -28.50 -3.30
CA SER A 23 5.99 -27.12 -3.19
C SER A 23 5.30 -26.20 -4.19
N THR A 24 5.16 -26.61 -5.46
CA THR A 24 4.45 -25.78 -6.45
C THR A 24 2.97 -25.57 -6.14
N ARG A 25 2.30 -26.58 -5.56
CA ARG A 25 0.92 -26.43 -5.06
C ARG A 25 0.84 -25.42 -3.93
N ARG A 26 1.79 -25.45 -2.98
CA ARG A 26 1.87 -24.46 -1.89
C ARG A 26 2.15 -23.06 -2.42
N ILE A 27 3.06 -22.92 -3.38
CA ILE A 27 3.37 -21.63 -4.02
C ILE A 27 2.12 -21.05 -4.69
N LEU A 28 1.38 -21.88 -5.44
CA LEU A 28 0.13 -21.47 -6.07
C LEU A 28 -0.91 -21.00 -5.04
N GLY A 29 -1.11 -21.78 -3.97
CA GLY A 29 -2.02 -21.40 -2.89
C GLY A 29 -1.65 -20.06 -2.25
N LEU A 30 -0.37 -19.88 -1.91
CA LEU A 30 0.13 -18.64 -1.33
C LEU A 30 0.02 -17.45 -2.28
N ALA A 31 0.24 -17.65 -3.58
CA ALA A 31 0.11 -16.60 -4.58
C ALA A 31 -1.35 -16.13 -4.72
N ILE A 32 -2.31 -17.06 -4.74
CA ILE A 32 -3.75 -16.75 -4.77
C ILE A 32 -4.18 -16.02 -3.50
N GLU A 33 -3.76 -16.51 -2.33
CA GLU A 33 -4.06 -15.85 -1.05
C GLU A 33 -3.46 -14.44 -0.99
N SER A 34 -2.23 -14.27 -1.47
CA SER A 34 -1.56 -12.97 -1.54
C SER A 34 -2.27 -12.01 -2.49
N GLN A 35 -2.81 -12.50 -3.60
CA GLN A 35 -3.60 -11.70 -4.54
C GLN A 35 -4.89 -11.21 -3.88
N ASP A 36 -5.65 -12.09 -3.21
CA ASP A 36 -6.89 -11.72 -2.50
C ASP A 36 -6.62 -10.72 -1.37
N ALA A 37 -5.59 -10.96 -0.55
CA ALA A 37 -5.16 -10.02 0.48
C ALA A 37 -4.73 -8.67 -0.12
N GLY A 38 -4.06 -8.68 -1.27
CA GLY A 38 -3.69 -7.49 -2.03
C GLY A 38 -4.90 -6.70 -2.51
N ILE A 39 -5.91 -7.36 -3.09
CA ILE A 39 -7.17 -6.73 -3.54
C ILE A 39 -7.88 -6.08 -2.35
N LYS A 40 -8.07 -6.82 -1.25
CA LYS A 40 -8.68 -6.28 -0.02
C LYS A 40 -7.92 -5.06 0.49
N THR A 41 -6.59 -5.11 0.47
CA THR A 41 -5.75 -3.98 0.87
C THR A 41 -5.97 -2.77 -0.03
N ILE A 42 -6.02 -2.94 -1.35
CA ILE A 42 -6.29 -1.85 -2.29
C ILE A 42 -7.68 -1.23 -2.04
N THR A 43 -8.71 -2.04 -1.80
CA THR A 43 -10.05 -1.52 -1.49
C THR A 43 -10.08 -0.73 -0.17
N MET A 44 -9.36 -1.19 0.86
CA MET A 44 -9.26 -0.47 2.12
C MET A 44 -8.46 0.84 1.98
N LEU A 45 -7.43 0.87 1.13
CA LEU A 45 -6.66 2.08 0.84
C LEU A 45 -7.50 3.12 0.09
N ASP A 46 -8.35 2.69 -0.83
CA ASP A 46 -9.29 3.56 -1.54
C ASP A 46 -10.30 4.21 -0.58
N GLU A 47 -10.91 3.40 0.29
CA GLU A 47 -11.83 3.91 1.33
C GLU A 47 -11.14 4.89 2.29
N GLN A 48 -9.92 4.58 2.73
CA GLN A 48 -9.12 5.50 3.54
C GLN A 48 -8.80 6.79 2.80
N GLY A 49 -8.53 6.73 1.50
CA GLY A 49 -8.34 7.90 0.66
C GLY A 49 -9.56 8.82 0.64
N GLU A 50 -10.76 8.24 0.46
CA GLU A 50 -12.00 9.02 0.55
C GLU A 50 -12.25 9.60 1.95
N GLN A 51 -11.93 8.84 3.00
CA GLN A 51 -12.02 9.35 4.38
C GLN A 51 -11.11 10.56 4.60
N LEU A 52 -9.88 10.52 4.06
CA LEU A 52 -8.95 11.64 4.12
C LEU A 52 -9.47 12.87 3.35
N ASN A 53 -10.07 12.68 2.16
CA ASN A 53 -10.69 13.78 1.42
C ASN A 53 -11.82 14.44 2.24
N ARG A 54 -12.67 13.64 2.90
CA ARG A 54 -13.72 14.18 3.79
C ARG A 54 -13.15 14.92 5.00
N ILE A 55 -12.04 14.44 5.56
CA ILE A 55 -11.34 15.11 6.65
C ILE A 55 -10.77 16.44 6.16
N GLU A 56 -10.16 16.49 4.97
CA GLU A 56 -9.63 17.71 4.36
C GLU A 56 -10.73 18.75 4.11
N GLU A 57 -11.89 18.34 3.57
CA GLU A 57 -13.05 19.22 3.39
C GLU A 57 -13.58 19.75 4.73
N GLY A 58 -13.68 18.89 5.75
CA GLY A 58 -14.12 19.29 7.10
C GLY A 58 -13.11 20.23 7.76
N MET A 59 -11.83 20.01 7.51
CA MET A 59 -10.74 20.89 7.95
C MET A 59 -10.88 22.28 7.32
N ASP A 60 -11.06 22.38 6.02
CA ASP A 60 -11.30 23.66 5.34
C ASP A 60 -12.56 24.39 5.87
N GLN A 61 -13.63 23.64 6.19
CA GLN A 61 -14.84 24.20 6.78
C GLN A 61 -14.56 24.77 8.18
N ILE A 62 -13.85 24.04 9.05
CA ILE A 62 -13.46 24.52 10.38
C ILE A 62 -12.65 25.81 10.27
N ASN A 63 -11.74 25.91 9.30
CA ASN A 63 -10.96 27.13 9.11
C ASN A 63 -11.85 28.34 8.74
N LYS A 64 -12.83 28.13 7.85
CA LYS A 64 -13.82 29.17 7.50
C LYS A 64 -14.65 29.58 8.71
N ASP A 65 -15.18 28.62 9.46
CA ASP A 65 -16.03 28.87 10.63
C ASP A 65 -15.25 29.61 11.73
N MET A 66 -13.98 29.26 11.94
CA MET A 66 -13.12 29.95 12.91
C MET A 66 -12.87 31.42 12.54
N ARG A 67 -12.68 31.72 11.24
CA ARG A 67 -12.56 33.11 10.75
C ARG A 67 -13.86 33.90 10.92
N GLU A 68 -15.01 33.28 10.68
CA GLU A 68 -16.31 33.92 10.86
C GLU A 68 -16.63 34.17 12.35
N ALA A 69 -16.31 33.21 13.22
CA ALA A 69 -16.42 33.37 14.67
C ALA A 69 -15.55 34.53 15.18
N GLU A 70 -14.33 34.68 14.67
CA GLU A 70 -13.44 35.80 15.01
C GLU A 70 -14.03 37.16 14.59
N LYS A 71 -14.62 37.23 13.39
CA LYS A 71 -15.29 38.44 12.92
C LYS A 71 -16.47 38.80 13.83
N THR A 72 -17.31 37.81 14.16
CA THR A 72 -18.47 37.99 15.05
C THR A 72 -18.04 38.45 16.44
N LEU A 73 -17.02 37.85 17.04
CA LEU A 73 -16.46 38.27 18.32
C LEU A 73 -15.89 39.69 18.27
N THR A 74 -15.22 40.06 17.17
CA THR A 74 -14.71 41.42 16.96
C THR A 74 -15.84 42.44 16.83
N GLU A 75 -16.95 42.08 16.19
CA GLU A 75 -18.16 42.90 16.11
C GLU A 75 -18.83 43.08 17.47
N LEU A 76 -18.93 42.00 18.27
CA LEU A 76 -19.49 42.05 19.62
C LEU A 76 -18.62 42.83 20.62
N ASN A 77 -17.30 42.88 20.41
CA ASN A 77 -16.35 43.65 21.22
C ASN A 77 -16.40 45.17 20.93
N LYS A 78 -17.17 45.60 19.92
CA LYS A 78 -17.47 47.02 19.69
C LYS A 78 -18.56 47.47 20.67
N CYS A 79 -18.18 47.70 21.92
CA CYS A 79 -19.03 48.37 22.89
C CYS A 79 -19.20 49.85 22.52
N CYS A 80 -20.45 50.31 22.38
CA CYS A 80 -20.84 51.72 22.21
C CYS A 80 -20.31 52.45 20.94
N GLY A 81 -20.67 51.94 19.76
CA GLY A 81 -21.01 52.76 18.58
C GLY A 81 -19.89 53.44 17.79
N LEU A 82 -18.68 53.65 18.33
CA LEU A 82 -17.60 54.29 17.55
C LEU A 82 -16.16 53.97 18.01
N CYS A 83 -15.96 53.28 19.14
CA CYS A 83 -14.63 53.06 19.72
C CYS A 83 -14.42 51.58 20.11
N ILE A 84 -13.33 50.95 19.65
CA ILE A 84 -12.90 49.63 20.16
C ILE A 84 -12.45 49.82 21.62
N CYS A 85 -13.06 49.10 22.55
CA CYS A 85 -12.70 49.18 23.98
C CYS A 85 -11.21 48.80 24.15
N PRO A 86 -10.32 49.71 24.60
CA PRO A 86 -8.87 49.46 24.70
C PRO A 86 -8.50 48.31 25.64
N CYS A 87 -9.44 47.92 26.50
CA CYS A 87 -9.26 46.95 27.57
C CYS A 87 -9.33 45.49 27.09
N ASN A 88 -9.71 45.21 25.84
CA ASN A 88 -9.89 43.82 25.38
C ASN A 88 -9.68 43.65 23.87
N ARG A 89 -8.55 44.11 23.31
CA ARG A 89 -8.20 43.83 21.90
C ARG A 89 -7.93 42.33 21.76
N THR A 90 -8.90 41.59 21.23
CA THR A 90 -8.73 40.19 20.81
C THR A 90 -7.59 40.12 19.80
N LYS A 91 -6.58 39.29 20.07
CA LYS A 91 -5.45 39.08 19.15
C LYS A 91 -5.94 38.29 17.95
N ASN A 92 -5.47 38.63 16.74
CA ASN A 92 -5.82 37.91 15.52
C ASN A 92 -5.53 36.41 15.70
N PHE A 93 -6.55 35.58 15.52
CA PHE A 93 -6.46 34.12 15.72
C PHE A 93 -5.43 33.49 14.77
N GLU A 94 -5.34 34.00 13.55
CA GLU A 94 -4.35 33.56 12.55
C GLU A 94 -2.89 33.79 12.98
N SER A 95 -2.65 34.73 13.90
CA SER A 95 -1.32 35.01 14.46
C SER A 95 -0.95 34.04 15.61
N GLY A 96 -1.87 33.16 16.00
CA GLY A 96 -1.65 32.16 17.05
C GLY A 96 -0.71 31.05 16.61
N LYS A 97 0.16 30.60 17.52
CA LYS A 97 1.10 29.47 17.28
C LYS A 97 0.36 28.19 16.84
N ASN A 98 -0.81 27.94 17.43
CA ASN A 98 -1.63 26.75 17.16
C ASN A 98 -2.26 26.78 15.76
N TYR A 99 -2.72 27.97 15.32
CA TYR A 99 -3.24 28.16 13.96
C TYR A 99 -2.15 27.92 12.93
N LYS A 100 -0.97 28.54 13.12
CA LYS A 100 0.18 28.35 12.21
C LYS A 100 0.67 26.90 12.17
N ALA A 101 0.57 26.16 13.27
CA ALA A 101 0.93 24.74 13.29
C ALA A 101 -0.04 23.85 12.49
N THR A 102 -1.32 24.23 12.41
CA THR A 102 -2.37 23.43 11.76
C THR A 102 -2.62 23.85 10.31
N TRP A 103 -2.52 25.16 10.02
CA TRP A 103 -2.90 25.79 8.74
C TRP A 103 -1.78 26.62 8.11
N GLY A 104 -0.63 26.75 8.77
CA GLY A 104 0.49 27.53 8.25
C GLY A 104 1.28 26.76 7.20
N ASP A 105 1.95 27.51 6.33
CA ASP A 105 2.87 26.97 5.33
C ASP A 105 3.95 26.11 6.00
N GLY A 106 4.05 24.86 5.56
CA GLY A 106 4.53 23.73 6.34
C GLY A 106 5.93 23.85 6.94
N GLY A 107 6.03 23.62 8.25
CA GLY A 107 7.24 23.03 8.84
C GLY A 107 7.20 21.50 8.74
N ASP A 108 8.27 20.82 9.21
CA ASP A 108 8.59 19.38 9.11
C ASP A 108 7.47 18.34 9.39
N ASN A 109 6.27 18.76 9.78
CA ASN A 109 5.10 17.93 10.06
C ASN A 109 3.92 18.25 9.13
N SER A 110 4.17 18.49 7.85
CA SER A 110 3.10 18.70 6.86
C SER A 110 2.35 17.37 6.62
N PRO A 111 1.00 17.36 6.64
CA PRO A 111 0.21 16.17 6.34
C PRO A 111 0.31 15.75 4.87
N SER A 112 0.98 16.52 4.01
CA SER A 112 1.13 16.26 2.57
C SER A 112 1.94 15.03 2.20
N ASN A 113 2.35 14.21 3.17
CA ASN A 113 2.98 12.91 2.93
C ASN A 113 1.95 11.77 2.90
N VAL A 114 0.67 12.09 2.69
CA VAL A 114 -0.31 11.09 2.27
C VAL A 114 0.12 10.57 0.90
N VAL A 115 0.46 9.29 0.84
CA VAL A 115 0.83 8.61 -0.41
C VAL A 115 -0.42 8.59 -1.31
N SER A 116 -0.57 9.60 -2.19
CA SER A 116 -1.72 9.74 -3.08
C SER A 116 -1.68 8.81 -4.31
N LYS A 117 -0.65 7.98 -4.43
CA LYS A 117 -0.48 7.05 -5.54
C LYS A 117 0.00 5.71 -5.00
N GLN A 118 -0.74 4.65 -5.32
CA GLN A 118 -0.29 3.29 -5.08
C GLN A 118 1.14 3.14 -5.64
N PRO A 119 2.09 2.58 -4.88
CA PRO A 119 3.42 2.32 -5.42
C PRO A 119 3.27 1.44 -6.66
N SER A 120 3.76 1.93 -7.81
CA SER A 120 3.85 1.15 -9.04
C SER A 120 4.51 -0.19 -8.72
N ARG A 121 4.00 -1.31 -9.26
CA ARG A 121 4.52 -2.68 -9.03
C ARG A 121 6.04 -2.64 -9.08
N ILE A 122 6.69 -2.63 -7.91
CA ILE A 122 8.14 -2.62 -7.81
C ILE A 122 8.54 -4.06 -8.13
N THR A 123 8.93 -4.31 -9.38
CA THR A 123 9.75 -5.47 -9.70
C THR A 123 11.03 -5.25 -8.89
N ASN A 124 11.12 -5.94 -7.77
CA ASN A 124 12.33 -6.01 -6.96
C ASN A 124 13.45 -6.39 -7.93
N GLY A 125 14.55 -5.63 -7.98
CA GLY A 125 15.57 -5.60 -9.03
C GLY A 125 16.34 -6.89 -9.34
N GLN A 126 15.69 -8.05 -9.35
CA GLN A 126 16.00 -9.11 -10.28
C GLN A 126 16.02 -8.53 -11.68
N PRO A 127 17.00 -8.90 -12.52
CA PRO A 127 16.95 -8.54 -13.91
C PRO A 127 15.57 -8.90 -14.42
N GLN A 128 14.93 -7.96 -15.09
CA GLN A 128 13.88 -8.24 -16.04
C GLN A 128 14.45 -9.31 -16.95
N GLN A 129 14.23 -10.58 -16.60
CA GLN A 129 14.30 -11.64 -17.57
C GLN A 129 13.17 -11.24 -18.49
N THR A 130 13.59 -10.64 -19.59
CA THR A 130 12.73 -10.23 -20.67
C THR A 130 11.68 -11.30 -20.82
N THR A 131 10.43 -10.88 -20.93
CA THR A 131 9.35 -11.59 -21.61
C THR A 131 9.68 -11.86 -23.08
N GLY A 132 10.95 -12.15 -23.40
CA GLY A 132 11.28 -13.06 -24.46
C GLY A 132 10.92 -14.42 -23.90
N ALA A 133 9.93 -15.05 -24.50
CA ALA A 133 9.72 -16.47 -24.38
C ALA A 133 11.08 -17.17 -24.41
N ALA A 134 11.61 -17.52 -23.24
CA ALA A 134 12.49 -18.67 -23.18
C ALA A 134 11.57 -19.78 -23.68
N SER A 135 11.87 -20.28 -24.87
CA SER A 135 11.12 -21.31 -25.58
C SER A 135 11.16 -22.67 -24.84
N GLY A 136 11.23 -22.66 -23.51
CA GLY A 136 11.22 -23.81 -22.62
C GLY A 136 10.43 -23.45 -21.38
N GLY A 137 9.58 -24.39 -20.93
CA GLY A 137 8.76 -24.24 -19.73
C GLY A 137 9.59 -23.94 -18.47
N TYR A 138 8.88 -23.57 -17.40
CA TYR A 138 9.43 -23.34 -16.06
C TYR A 138 10.21 -24.55 -15.52
N ILE A 139 9.93 -25.75 -16.05
CA ILE A 139 10.52 -27.01 -15.62
C ILE A 139 11.19 -27.72 -16.78
N LYS A 140 12.39 -28.22 -16.50
CA LYS A 140 13.09 -29.14 -17.39
C LYS A 140 12.49 -30.55 -17.24
N ARG A 141 11.84 -31.04 -18.28
CA ARG A 141 11.28 -32.40 -18.33
C ARG A 141 12.40 -33.45 -18.32
N ILE A 142 12.33 -34.41 -17.40
CA ILE A 142 13.30 -35.52 -17.27
C ILE A 142 12.57 -36.85 -17.46
N THR A 143 11.52 -37.08 -16.68
CA THR A 143 10.70 -38.31 -16.79
C THR A 143 9.54 -38.16 -17.75
N ASN A 144 9.15 -36.92 -18.09
CA ASN A 144 8.03 -36.56 -18.95
C ASN A 144 6.73 -37.25 -18.47
N ASP A 145 6.51 -37.21 -17.17
CA ASP A 145 5.34 -37.79 -16.51
C ASP A 145 4.34 -36.70 -16.10
N ALA A 146 3.14 -37.13 -15.70
CA ALA A 146 2.06 -36.22 -15.33
C ALA A 146 2.39 -35.29 -14.13
N ARG A 147 3.39 -35.63 -13.30
CA ARG A 147 3.79 -34.78 -12.18
C ARG A 147 4.55 -33.56 -12.68
N GLU A 148 5.46 -33.76 -13.64
CA GLU A 148 6.17 -32.65 -14.29
C GLU A 148 5.20 -31.73 -15.06
N ASP A 149 4.17 -32.30 -15.71
CA ASP A 149 3.12 -31.52 -16.38
C ASP A 149 2.31 -30.65 -15.41
N GLU A 150 1.87 -31.21 -14.28
CA GLU A 150 1.14 -30.46 -13.25
C GLU A 150 2.03 -29.38 -12.61
N MET A 151 3.31 -29.70 -12.37
CA MET A 151 4.25 -28.76 -11.79
C MET A 151 4.47 -27.54 -12.72
N GLU A 152 4.51 -27.77 -14.04
CA GLU A 152 4.61 -26.72 -15.06
C GLU A 152 3.34 -25.86 -15.10
N GLU A 153 2.17 -26.48 -15.03
CA GLU A 153 0.89 -25.77 -14.98
C GLU A 153 0.79 -24.87 -13.73
N ASN A 154 1.14 -25.39 -12.55
CA ASN A 154 1.14 -24.64 -11.30
C ASN A 154 2.05 -23.39 -11.39
N LEU A 155 3.27 -23.55 -11.92
CA LEU A 155 4.21 -22.43 -12.07
C LEU A 155 3.77 -21.43 -13.14
N THR A 156 3.14 -21.90 -14.22
CA THR A 156 2.56 -21.03 -15.24
C THR A 156 1.42 -20.19 -14.67
N GLN A 157 0.54 -20.80 -13.86
CA GLN A 157 -0.52 -20.06 -13.16
C GLN A 157 0.07 -19.02 -12.20
N VAL A 158 1.07 -19.39 -11.38
CA VAL A 158 1.78 -18.44 -10.50
C VAL A 158 2.38 -17.29 -11.29
N GLY A 159 2.97 -17.55 -12.46
CA GLY A 159 3.53 -16.52 -13.33
C GLY A 159 2.50 -15.57 -13.94
N SER A 160 1.23 -15.99 -14.00
CA SER A 160 0.11 -15.18 -14.52
C SER A 160 -0.59 -14.30 -13.48
N ILE A 161 -0.32 -14.51 -12.18
CA ILE A 161 -0.85 -13.73 -11.05
C ILE A 161 -0.11 -12.38 -10.90
#